data_AF-A0A395CZE3-F1
#
_entry.id   AF-A0A395CZE3-F1
#
_cell.length_a   1.000
_cell.length_b   1.000
_cell.length_c   1.000
_cell.angle_alpha   90.00
_cell.angle_beta   90.00
_cell.angle_gamma   90.00
#
_symmetry.space_group_name_H-M   'P 1'
#
loop_
_entity.id
_entity.type
_entity.pdbx_description
1 polymer ?
#
loop_
_entity_poly.entity_id
_entity_poly.type
_entity_poly.pdbx_seq_one_letter_code
_entity_poly.pdbx_strand_id
1 'polypeptide(L)'
;MNVSVGKHWEEFIDSLVKQGRYASATEVMREGLRLVEEREAKLRSLRETIEASIAEGGAYSSEEVRDYLEKKRVELKARGLNCDNSSIQEPRDGAAANCSNI
;
A
#
# COMPACT_ATOMS: atom_id res chain seq x y z
N MET A 1 33.06 5.19 -0.56
CA MET A 1 32.57 4.84 0.79
C MET A 1 32.65 3.33 0.91
N ASN A 2 33.44 2.81 1.86
CA ASN A 2 33.55 1.37 2.10
C ASN A 2 32.67 1.02 3.31
N VAL A 3 31.76 0.07 3.16
CA VAL A 3 30.81 -0.34 4.21
C VAL A 3 30.92 -1.85 4.36
N SER A 4 31.25 -2.32 5.56
CA SER A 4 31.28 -3.74 5.87
C SER A 4 29.86 -4.19 6.26
N VAL A 5 29.26 -5.04 5.45
CA VAL A 5 27.89 -5.57 5.65
C VAL A 5 27.90 -6.95 6.32
N GLY A 6 29.08 -7.58 6.44
CA GLY A 6 29.25 -8.88 7.06
C GLY A 6 29.22 -10.03 6.06
N LYS A 7 29.87 -11.14 6.45
CA LYS A 7 30.18 -12.28 5.57
C LYS A 7 28.97 -12.87 4.84
N HIS A 8 27.83 -13.01 5.52
CA HIS A 8 26.60 -13.55 4.92
C HIS A 8 26.12 -12.70 3.73
N TRP A 9 26.13 -11.38 3.89
CA TRP A 9 25.67 -10.46 2.86
C TRP A 9 26.67 -10.32 1.73
N GLU A 10 27.97 -10.38 2.02
CA GLU A 10 29.02 -10.44 1.01
C GLU A 10 28.85 -11.66 0.10
N GLU A 11 28.67 -12.86 0.66
CA GLU A 11 28.42 -14.09 -0.09
C GLU A 11 27.14 -14.01 -0.94
N PHE A 12 26.08 -13.42 -0.39
CA PHE A 12 24.83 -13.20 -1.11
C PHE A 12 25.00 -12.25 -2.29
N ILE A 13 25.62 -11.09 -2.08
CA ILE A 13 25.88 -10.10 -3.14
C ILE A 13 26.77 -10.71 -4.24
N ASP A 14 27.83 -11.41 -3.86
CA ASP A 14 28.70 -12.11 -4.81
C ASP A 14 27.92 -13.14 -5.65
N SER A 15 26.99 -13.87 -5.03
CA SER A 15 26.16 -14.83 -5.77
C SER A 15 25.27 -14.14 -6.81
N LEU A 16 24.70 -12.98 -6.48
CA LEU A 16 23.83 -12.21 -7.37
C LEU A 16 24.59 -11.61 -8.55
N VAL A 17 25.81 -11.14 -8.32
CA VAL A 17 26.70 -10.62 -9.38
C VAL A 17 27.19 -11.76 -10.28
N LYS A 18 27.61 -12.89 -9.70
CA LYS A 18 28.05 -14.07 -10.48
C LYS A 18 26.94 -14.67 -11.35
N GLN A 19 25.69 -14.58 -10.91
CA GLN A 19 24.52 -14.99 -11.69
C GLN A 19 24.20 -14.01 -12.83
N GLY A 20 24.89 -12.86 -12.91
CA GLY A 20 24.66 -11.83 -13.92
C GLY A 20 23.36 -11.03 -13.71
N ARG A 21 22.70 -11.16 -12.55
CA ARG A 21 21.48 -10.41 -12.24
C ARG A 21 21.78 -8.93 -11.99
N TYR A 22 22.97 -8.62 -11.49
CA TYR A 22 23.46 -7.25 -11.27
C TYR A 22 24.90 -7.13 -11.75
N ALA A 23 25.28 -5.96 -12.26
CA ALA A 23 26.62 -5.70 -12.79
C ALA A 23 27.66 -5.46 -11.69
N SER A 24 27.23 -5.04 -10.49
CA SER A 24 28.13 -4.76 -9.37
C SER A 24 27.45 -4.84 -8.01
N ALA A 25 28.24 -5.01 -6.95
CA ALA A 25 27.77 -4.92 -5.57
C ALA A 25 27.09 -3.59 -5.25
N THR A 26 27.57 -2.48 -5.82
CA THR A 26 26.98 -1.15 -5.62
C THR A 26 25.56 -1.07 -6.18
N GLU A 27 25.28 -1.75 -7.29
CA GLU A 27 23.95 -1.80 -7.88
C GLU A 27 22.97 -2.57 -6.98
N VAL A 28 23.40 -3.72 -6.45
CA VAL A 28 22.62 -4.50 -5.47
C VAL A 28 22.28 -3.64 -4.25
N MET A 29 23.27 -2.89 -3.73
CA MET A 29 23.07 -2.02 -2.56
C MET A 29 22.10 -0.88 -2.85
N ARG A 30 22.14 -0.27 -4.05
CA ARG A 30 21.19 0.79 -4.43
C ARG A 30 19.77 0.27 -4.49
N GLU A 31 19.57 -0.90 -5.09
CA GLU A 31 18.25 -1.52 -5.16
C GLU A 31 17.74 -1.92 -3.77
N GLY A 32 18.61 -2.47 -2.92
CA GLY A 32 18.29 -2.76 -1.52
C GLY A 32 17.86 -1.51 -0.74
N LEU A 33 18.60 -0.41 -0.88
CA LEU A 33 18.26 0.86 -0.23
C LEU A 33 16.96 1.47 -0.77
N ARG A 34 16.68 1.33 -2.08
CA ARG A 34 15.42 1.77 -2.69
C ARG A 34 14.21 1.07 -2.05
N LEU A 35 14.31 -0.24 -1.85
CA LEU A 35 13.24 -1.01 -1.17
C LEU A 35 13.06 -0.59 0.29
N VAL A 36 14.15 -0.29 0.99
CA VAL A 36 14.08 0.24 2.37
C VAL A 36 13.41 1.62 2.38
N GLU A 37 13.80 2.51 1.48
CA GLU A 37 13.21 3.84 1.35
C GLU A 37 11.70 3.79 1.08
N GLU A 38 11.26 2.94 0.15
CA GLU A 38 9.83 2.75 -0.13
C GLU A 38 9.06 2.26 1.11
N ARG A 39 9.64 1.33 1.86
CA ARG A 39 9.03 0.80 3.08
C ARG A 39 8.91 1.88 4.15
N GLU A 40 9.98 2.65 4.37
CA GLU A 40 9.98 3.74 5.34
C GLU A 40 9.02 4.86 4.93
N ALA A 41 8.90 5.18 3.65
CA ALA A 41 7.93 6.15 3.14
C ALA A 41 6.48 5.71 3.41
N LYS A 42 6.16 4.44 3.15
CA LYS A 42 4.82 3.87 3.44
C LYS A 42 4.52 3.89 4.93
N LEU A 43 5.48 3.50 5.78
CA LEU A 43 5.32 3.52 7.23
C LEU A 43 5.14 4.94 7.77
N ARG A 44 5.86 5.92 7.22
CA ARG A 44 5.72 7.32 7.59
C ARG A 44 4.33 7.85 7.25
N SER A 45 3.88 7.65 6.01
CA SER A 45 2.53 8.06 5.59
C SER A 45 1.43 7.43 6.44
N LEU A 46 1.57 6.15 6.79
CA LEU A 46 0.64 5.47 7.68
C LEU A 46 0.63 6.10 9.09
N ARG A 47 1.80 6.36 9.66
CA ARG A 47 1.93 6.99 10.98
C ARG A 47 1.32 8.39 10.98
N GLU A 48 1.62 9.20 9.97
CA GLU A 48 1.04 10.54 9.81
C GLU A 48 -0.48 10.50 9.73
N THR A 49 -1.04 9.54 8.97
CA THR A 49 -2.50 9.36 8.86
C THR A 49 -3.11 8.99 10.22
N ILE A 50 -2.49 8.05 10.94
CA ILE A 50 -2.96 7.62 12.26
C ILE A 50 -2.89 8.78 13.26
N GLU A 51 -1.77 9.50 13.30
CA GLU A 51 -1.58 10.62 14.21
C GLU A 51 -2.57 11.76 13.92
N ALA A 52 -2.80 12.08 12.65
CA ALA A 52 -3.81 13.04 12.24
C ALA A 52 -5.22 12.61 12.67
N SER A 53 -5.61 11.34 12.46
CA SER A 53 -6.92 10.83 12.90
C SER A 53 -7.08 10.81 14.42
N ILE A 54 -6.02 10.49 15.17
CA ILE A 54 -6.07 10.53 16.64
C ILE A 54 -6.19 11.98 17.12
N ALA A 55 -5.48 12.91 16.50
CA ALA A 55 -5.51 14.33 16.85
C ALA A 55 -6.86 14.98 16.49
N GLU A 56 -7.46 14.62 15.35
CA GLU A 56 -8.83 15.00 14.97
C GLU A 56 -9.84 14.44 15.99
N GLY A 57 -9.59 13.21 16.45
CA GLY A 57 -10.46 12.53 17.39
C GLY A 57 -11.82 12.21 16.78
N GLY A 58 -12.81 12.03 17.65
CA GLY A 58 -14.16 11.65 17.26
C GLY A 58 -14.46 10.19 17.55
N ALA A 59 -15.73 9.93 17.86
CA ALA A 59 -16.27 8.61 18.07
C ALA A 59 -17.59 8.54 17.32
N TYR A 60 -17.74 7.52 16.49
CA TYR A 60 -18.97 7.27 15.75
C TYR A 60 -19.50 5.90 16.16
N SER A 61 -20.79 5.84 16.45
CA SER A 61 -21.51 4.60 16.63
C SER A 61 -21.66 3.88 15.29
N SER A 62 -21.86 2.56 15.35
CA SER A 62 -22.10 1.75 14.16
C SER A 62 -23.36 2.18 13.38
N GLU A 63 -24.33 2.80 14.07
CA GLU A 63 -25.55 3.32 13.45
C GLU A 63 -25.27 4.60 12.65
N GLU A 64 -24.55 5.56 13.23
CA GLU A 64 -24.16 6.81 12.54
C GLU A 64 -23.32 6.55 11.30
N VAL A 65 -22.37 5.60 11.38
CA VAL A 65 -21.56 5.20 10.22
C VAL A 65 -22.43 4.59 9.13
N ARG A 66 -23.41 3.74 9.49
CA ARG A 66 -24.31 3.09 8.53
C ARG A 66 -25.17 4.12 7.80
N ASP A 67 -25.73 5.06 8.54
CA ASP A 67 -26.59 6.12 7.98
C ASP A 67 -25.79 7.03 7.04
N TYR A 68 -24.57 7.39 7.42
CA TYR A 68 -23.67 8.17 6.57
C TYR A 68 -23.33 7.45 5.26
N LEU A 69 -23.01 6.15 5.34
CA LEU A 69 -22.70 5.34 4.16
C LEU A 69 -23.91 5.19 3.23
N GLU A 70 -25.11 4.99 3.77
CA GLU A 70 -26.33 4.88 2.97
C GLU A 70 -26.65 6.20 2.25
N LYS A 71 -26.51 7.33 2.95
CA LYS A 71 -26.66 8.66 2.34
C LYS A 71 -25.67 8.88 1.19
N LYS A 72 -24.39 8.52 1.40
CA LYS A 72 -23.36 8.63 0.36
C LYS A 72 -23.61 7.70 -0.82
N ARG A 73 -24.15 6.50 -0.59
CA ARG A 73 -24.55 5.56 -1.64
C ARG A 73 -25.63 6.16 -2.54
N VAL A 74 -26.66 6.77 -1.96
CA VAL A 74 -27.74 7.43 -2.72
C VAL A 74 -27.21 8.64 -3.50
N GLU A 75 -26.34 9.46 -2.89
CA GLU A 75 -25.69 10.60 -3.54
C GLU A 75 -24.88 10.18 -4.78
N LEU A 76 -24.05 9.14 -4.64
CA LEU A 76 -23.23 8.63 -5.75
C LEU A 76 -24.07 8.00 -6.86
N LYS A 77 -25.17 7.31 -6.52
CA LYS A 77 -26.14 6.80 -7.49
C LYS A 77 -26.84 7.92 -8.25
N ALA A 78 -27.24 9.00 -7.56
CA ALA A 78 -27.80 10.18 -8.21
C ALA A 78 -26.79 10.88 -9.14
N ARG A 79 -25.48 10.73 -8.87
CA ARG A 79 -24.38 11.19 -9.72
C ARG A 79 -24.04 10.23 -10.88
N GLY A 80 -24.77 9.12 -11.04
CA GLY A 80 -24.61 8.18 -12.15
C GLY A 80 -23.60 7.04 -11.94
N LEU A 81 -23.04 6.88 -10.73
CA LEU A 81 -22.14 5.76 -10.41
C LEU A 81 -22.97 4.59 -9.87
N ASN A 82 -23.27 3.59 -10.70
CA ASN A 82 -23.95 2.37 -10.24
C ASN A 82 -22.92 1.26 -9.98
N CYS A 83 -22.71 0.91 -8.71
CA CYS A 83 -21.91 -0.24 -8.30
C CYS A 83 -22.87 -1.21 -7.58
N ASP A 84 -23.36 -2.21 -8.29
CA ASP A 84 -24.23 -3.24 -7.73
C ASP A 84 -23.38 -4.28 -6.99
N ASN A 85 -23.67 -4.45 -5.69
CA ASN A 85 -22.85 -5.25 -4.77
C ASN A 85 -23.24 -6.74 -4.76
N SER A 86 -23.82 -7.25 -5.84
CA SER A 86 -24.24 -8.66 -5.95
C SER A 86 -23.09 -9.65 -6.12
N SER A 87 -21.83 -9.20 -6.07
CA SER A 87 -20.64 -10.03 -6.21
C SER A 87 -19.62 -9.89 -5.07
N ILE A 88 -20.01 -9.49 -3.85
CA ILE A 88 -19.13 -9.67 -2.68
C ILE A 88 -19.09 -11.16 -2.32
N GLN A 89 -18.34 -11.92 -3.09
CA GLN A 89 -17.53 -13.03 -2.59
C GLN A 89 -16.13 -12.47 -2.33
N GLU A 90 -15.55 -12.82 -1.19
CA GLU A 90 -14.27 -12.29 -0.67
C GLU A 90 -13.21 -12.05 -1.77
N PRO A 91 -12.57 -10.86 -1.84
CA PRO A 91 -11.60 -10.57 -2.88
C PRO A 91 -10.25 -11.20 -2.49
N ARG A 92 -9.89 -12.31 -3.13
CA ARG A 92 -8.51 -12.85 -3.03
C ARG A 92 -7.53 -12.22 -4.00
N ASP A 93 -7.99 -11.52 -5.02
CA ASP A 93 -7.11 -10.86 -5.99
C ASP A 93 -7.71 -9.50 -6.33
N GLY A 94 -6.88 -8.45 -6.36
CA GLY A 94 -7.27 -7.05 -6.45
C GLY A 94 -7.99 -6.67 -7.75
N ALA A 95 -9.24 -7.09 -7.90
CA ALA A 95 -10.14 -6.66 -8.96
C ALA A 95 -10.88 -5.40 -8.51
N ALA A 96 -10.62 -4.30 -9.21
CA ALA A 96 -11.36 -3.05 -9.07
C ALA A 96 -12.86 -3.29 -9.27
N ALA A 97 -13.69 -2.70 -8.39
CA ALA A 97 -15.13 -2.66 -8.56
C ALA A 97 -15.45 -2.06 -9.94
N ASN A 98 -16.04 -2.87 -10.83
CA ASN A 98 -16.42 -2.47 -12.18
C ASN A 98 -17.67 -1.58 -12.11
N CYS A 99 -17.50 -0.32 -11.71
CA CYS A 99 -18.55 0.69 -11.78
C CYS A 99 -18.54 1.28 -13.19
N SER A 100 -19.53 0.94 -14.01
CA SER A 100 -19.74 1.56 -15.32
C SER A 100 -20.65 2.79 -15.20
N ASN A 101 -20.34 3.87 -15.91
CA ASN A 101 -21.28 4.96 -16.15
C ASN A 101 -22.37 4.47 -17.12
N ILE A 102 -23.61 4.94 -16.92
CA ILE A 102 -24.67 4.88 -17.95
C ILE A 102 -24.31 5.83 -19.10
#